data_AF-A0A0S8DL09-F1
#
_entry.id   AF-A0A0S8DL09-F1
#
_cell.length_a   1.000
_cell.length_b   1.000
_cell.length_c   1.000
_cell.angle_alpha   90.00
_cell.angle_beta   90.00
_cell.angle_gamma   90.00
#
_symmetry.space_group_name_H-M   'P 1'
#
loop_
_entity.id
_entity.type
_entity.pdbx_description
1 polymer ?
#
loop_
_entity_poly.entity_id
_entity_poly.type
_entity_poly.pdbx_seq_one_letter_code
_entity_poly.pdbx_strand_id
1 'polypeptide(L)'
;MQLLRSFLKSAPFEQHIRALQSRLKAEGVKTKVFKSHLYHHWFLCMWTSGQRKKLQKHAQQYEAVIVLGCESATETVRELIKSTHCKVIEGMEVAGFMNAKLRFHLPCNVSFEDCKIIPISKQKKAEESNDHHSKADKRRA
;
A
#
# COMPACT_ATOMS: atom_id res chain seq x y z
N MET A 1 30.87 -2.25 10.86
CA MET A 1 29.42 -2.01 11.02
C MET A 1 28.72 -1.64 9.71
N GLN A 2 28.78 -2.50 8.67
CA GLN A 2 28.08 -2.30 7.39
C GLN A 2 27.32 -3.55 6.88
N LEU A 3 27.58 -4.73 7.44
CA LEU A 3 27.05 -6.03 7.00
C LEU A 3 25.57 -6.30 7.34
N LEU A 4 24.95 -5.52 8.23
CA LEU A 4 23.56 -5.71 8.64
C LEU A 4 22.57 -4.79 7.91
N ARG A 5 23.04 -3.90 7.03
CA ARG A 5 22.16 -2.99 6.26
C ARG A 5 21.62 -3.61 4.97
N SER A 6 22.24 -4.68 4.48
CA SER A 6 21.85 -5.37 3.24
C SER A 6 20.89 -6.53 3.43
N PHE A 7 20.73 -7.06 4.65
CA PHE A 7 19.93 -8.27 4.90
C PHE A 7 18.42 -8.04 5.02
N LEU A 8 17.97 -6.78 5.16
CA LEU A 8 16.57 -6.43 5.46
C LEU A 8 15.85 -5.71 4.32
N LYS A 9 16.43 -5.69 3.13
CA LYS A 9 15.81 -5.10 1.95
C LYS A 9 15.86 -6.08 0.80
N SER A 10 14.72 -6.40 0.22
CA SER A 10 14.70 -7.23 -0.97
C SER A 10 15.27 -6.45 -2.15
N ALA A 11 16.48 -6.84 -2.58
CA ALA A 11 17.11 -6.34 -3.80
C ALA A 11 16.14 -6.23 -5.00
N PRO A 12 15.25 -7.22 -5.29
CA PRO A 12 14.30 -7.09 -6.40
C PRO A 12 13.29 -5.95 -6.20
N PHE A 13 12.82 -5.70 -4.97
CA PHE A 13 11.87 -4.62 -4.69
C PHE A 13 12.53 -3.24 -4.81
N GLU A 14 13.77 -3.10 -4.34
CA GLU A 14 14.52 -1.84 -4.54
C GLU A 14 14.80 -1.57 -6.01
N GLN A 15 15.17 -2.61 -6.78
CA GLN A 15 15.35 -2.49 -8.23
C GLN A 15 14.05 -2.08 -8.93
N HIS A 16 12.92 -2.69 -8.54
CA HIS A 16 11.60 -2.35 -9.07
C HIS A 16 11.25 -0.87 -8.81
N ILE A 17 11.44 -0.39 -7.57
CA ILE A 17 11.21 1.03 -7.24
C ILE A 17 12.11 1.94 -8.08
N ARG A 18 13.41 1.62 -8.21
CA ARG A 18 14.34 2.43 -9.00
C ARG A 18 13.95 2.49 -10.47
N ALA A 19 13.54 1.35 -11.04
CA ALA A 19 13.06 1.29 -12.43
C ALA A 19 11.81 2.14 -12.62
N LEU A 20 10.83 2.06 -11.70
CA LEU A 20 9.62 2.89 -11.73
C LEU A 20 9.96 4.38 -11.65
N GLN A 21 10.82 4.79 -10.71
CA GLN A 21 11.24 6.18 -10.59
C GLN A 21 11.98 6.68 -11.83
N SER A 22 12.80 5.84 -12.46
CA SER A 22 13.52 6.19 -13.70
C SER A 22 12.56 6.46 -14.84
N ARG A 23 11.54 5.61 -15.01
CA ARG A 23 10.50 5.78 -16.05
C ARG A 23 9.70 7.06 -15.83
N LEU A 24 9.23 7.28 -14.61
CA LEU A 24 8.49 8.51 -14.25
C LEU A 24 9.35 9.76 -14.46
N LYS A 25 10.63 9.71 -14.12
CA LYS A 25 11.56 10.82 -14.34
C LYS A 25 11.77 11.11 -15.84
N ALA A 26 11.81 10.09 -16.69
CA ALA A 26 11.90 10.27 -18.14
C ALA A 26 10.70 11.05 -18.70
N GLU A 27 9.53 10.88 -18.09
CA GLU A 27 8.31 11.65 -18.38
C GLU A 27 8.24 13.01 -17.64
N GLY A 28 9.32 13.46 -17.01
CA GLY A 28 9.37 14.74 -16.29
C GLY A 28 8.71 14.73 -14.90
N VAL A 29 8.27 13.56 -14.39
CA VAL A 29 7.58 13.47 -13.09
C VAL A 29 8.58 13.44 -11.93
N LYS A 30 8.40 14.36 -10.97
CA LYS A 30 9.18 14.38 -9.72
C LYS A 30 8.65 13.34 -8.74
N THR A 31 9.50 12.40 -8.34
CA THR A 31 9.12 11.31 -7.44
C THR A 31 9.93 11.29 -6.14
N LYS A 32 9.32 10.79 -5.06
CA LYS A 32 10.00 10.52 -3.80
C LYS A 32 9.42 9.26 -3.15
N VAL A 33 10.30 8.39 -2.65
CA VAL A 33 9.90 7.20 -1.90
C VAL A 33 9.70 7.57 -0.44
N PHE A 34 8.51 7.31 0.10
CA PHE A 34 8.24 7.44 1.52
C PHE A 34 8.88 6.27 2.28
N LYS A 35 9.93 6.54 3.06
CA LYS A 35 10.66 5.51 3.84
C LYS A 35 10.29 5.59 5.31
N SER A 36 9.77 4.50 5.89
CA SER A 36 9.74 4.31 7.34
C SER A 36 11.11 3.80 7.80
N HIS A 37 11.71 4.42 8.83
CA HIS A 37 13.05 4.07 9.30
C HIS A 37 13.07 2.77 10.13
N LEU A 38 11.91 2.26 10.53
CA LEU A 38 11.77 1.04 11.33
C LEU A 38 11.31 -0.11 10.42
N TYR A 39 12.20 -1.09 10.23
CA TYR A 39 12.06 -2.24 9.33
C TYR A 39 10.89 -3.17 9.66
N HIS A 40 10.34 -3.13 10.87
CA HIS A 40 9.18 -3.94 11.26
C HIS A 40 7.82 -3.29 10.91
N HIS A 41 7.81 -2.03 10.45
CA HIS A 41 6.58 -1.29 10.11
C HIS A 41 6.22 -1.30 8.62
N TRP A 42 6.84 -2.20 7.83
CA TRP A 42 6.50 -2.39 6.41
C TRP A 42 5.16 -3.12 6.22
N PHE A 43 4.62 -3.73 7.28
CA PHE A 43 3.21 -4.12 7.33
C PHE A 43 2.37 -2.84 7.43
N LEU A 44 2.02 -2.31 6.26
CA LEU A 44 1.37 -1.03 6.01
C LEU A 44 0.08 -0.79 6.82
N CYS A 45 -0.53 -1.83 7.39
CA CYS A 45 -1.75 -1.74 8.19
C CYS A 45 -1.48 -1.36 9.67
N MET A 46 -0.26 -1.48 10.18
CA MET A 46 0.08 -1.26 11.59
C MET A 46 0.77 0.08 11.86
N TRP A 47 0.46 1.11 11.09
CA TRP A 47 1.09 2.41 11.26
C TRP A 47 0.60 3.17 12.48
N THR A 48 1.55 3.71 13.25
CA THR A 48 1.26 4.61 14.38
C THR A 48 0.68 5.93 13.90
N SER A 49 -0.03 6.64 14.79
CA SER A 49 -0.59 7.98 14.50
C SER A 49 0.47 8.98 14.01
N GLY A 50 1.71 8.89 14.50
CA GLY A 50 2.82 9.71 14.05
C GLY A 50 3.24 9.42 12.61
N GLN A 51 3.31 8.14 12.22
CA GLN A 51 3.62 7.74 10.84
C GLN A 51 2.52 8.19 9.88
N ARG A 52 1.26 8.04 10.28
CA ARG A 52 0.08 8.51 9.54
C ARG A 52 0.15 10.02 9.26
N LYS A 53 0.38 10.84 10.29
CA LYS A 53 0.56 12.31 10.14
C LYS A 53 1.75 12.66 9.26
N LYS A 54 2.86 11.90 9.35
CA LYS A 54 4.05 12.11 8.53
C LYS A 54 3.76 11.85 7.05
N LEU A 55 3.04 10.77 6.71
CA LEU A 55 2.62 10.50 5.33
C LEU A 55 1.74 11.65 4.83
N GLN A 56 0.72 12.03 5.58
CA GLN A 56 -0.21 13.09 5.19
C GLN A 56 0.51 14.39 4.83
N LYS A 57 1.46 14.83 5.67
CA LYS A 57 2.30 16.02 5.39
C LYS A 57 3.14 15.88 4.12
N HIS A 58 3.65 14.68 3.83
CA HIS A 58 4.40 14.45 2.59
C HIS A 58 3.48 14.46 1.38
N ALA A 59 2.33 13.79 1.46
CA ALA A 59 1.37 13.66 0.38
C ALA A 59 0.84 15.02 -0.10
N GLN A 60 0.71 16.01 0.79
CA GLN A 60 0.34 17.38 0.43
C GLN A 60 1.28 18.06 -0.58
N GLN A 61 2.51 17.56 -0.75
CA GLN A 61 3.50 18.10 -1.69
C GLN A 61 3.45 17.44 -3.07
N TYR A 62 2.54 16.48 -3.29
CA TYR A 62 2.46 15.70 -4.53
C TYR A 62 1.01 15.60 -5.00
N GLU A 63 0.84 15.44 -6.31
CA GLU A 63 -0.46 15.27 -6.95
C GLU A 63 -0.98 13.83 -6.83
N ALA A 64 -0.08 12.86 -6.64
CA ALA A 64 -0.43 11.46 -6.50
C ALA A 64 0.54 10.70 -5.58
N VAL A 65 0.02 9.66 -4.92
CA VAL A 65 0.76 8.64 -4.18
C VAL A 65 0.54 7.29 -4.86
N ILE A 66 1.62 6.63 -5.25
CA ILE A 66 1.59 5.24 -5.72
C ILE A 66 1.79 4.32 -4.51
N VAL A 67 0.84 3.43 -4.26
CA VAL A 67 0.91 2.44 -3.18
C VAL A 67 1.39 1.11 -3.75
N LEU A 68 2.54 0.65 -3.27
CA LEU A 68 3.09 -0.68 -3.58
C LEU A 68 2.80 -1.62 -2.41
N GLY A 69 1.57 -2.14 -2.37
CA GLY A 69 1.07 -2.99 -1.28
C GLY A 69 -0.28 -3.63 -1.62
N CYS A 70 -0.84 -4.38 -0.68
CA CYS A 70 -2.17 -4.97 -0.82
C CYS A 70 -3.29 -3.92 -0.75
N GLU A 71 -4.54 -4.32 -1.04
CA GLU A 71 -5.69 -3.42 -1.00
C GLU A 71 -5.87 -2.76 0.37
N SER A 72 -5.59 -3.48 1.46
CA SER A 72 -5.65 -2.93 2.81
C SER A 72 -4.68 -1.75 3.02
N ALA A 73 -3.48 -1.83 2.42
CA ALA A 73 -2.52 -0.73 2.45
C ALA A 73 -3.03 0.47 1.64
N THR A 74 -3.61 0.20 0.47
CA THR A 74 -4.19 1.23 -0.39
C THR A 74 -5.33 1.97 0.31
N GLU A 75 -6.29 1.24 0.89
CA GLU A 75 -7.41 1.87 1.63
C GLU A 75 -6.91 2.66 2.84
N THR A 76 -5.90 2.15 3.55
CA THR A 76 -5.27 2.89 4.65
C THR A 76 -4.71 4.23 4.16
N VAL A 77 -3.99 4.24 3.04
CA VAL A 77 -3.46 5.48 2.46
C VAL A 77 -4.59 6.40 1.98
N ARG A 78 -5.62 5.85 1.35
CA ARG A 78 -6.77 6.59 0.83
C ARG A 78 -7.51 7.34 1.94
N GLU A 79 -7.80 6.66 3.05
CA GLU A 79 -8.40 7.28 4.23
C GLU A 79 -7.51 8.39 4.83
N LEU A 80 -6.18 8.17 4.87
CA LEU A 80 -5.25 9.15 5.43
C LEU A 80 -5.14 10.43 4.61
N ILE A 81 -5.22 10.34 3.28
CA ILE A 81 -5.02 11.48 2.39
C ILE A 81 -6.33 12.04 1.82
N LYS A 82 -7.49 11.53 2.27
CA LYS A 82 -8.83 11.97 1.86
C LYS A 82 -9.08 13.47 2.01
N SER A 83 -8.41 14.10 2.97
CA SER A 83 -8.45 15.55 3.21
C SER A 83 -7.50 16.37 2.32
N THR A 84 -6.77 15.73 1.42
CA THR A 84 -5.83 16.36 0.48
C THR A 84 -6.34 16.21 -0.95
N HIS A 85 -5.86 17.04 -1.87
CA HIS A 85 -6.13 16.87 -3.31
C HIS A 85 -5.28 15.77 -3.97
N CYS A 86 -4.56 14.97 -3.17
CA CYS A 86 -3.64 13.95 -3.66
C CYS A 86 -4.38 12.67 -4.06
N LYS A 87 -4.12 12.18 -5.28
CA LYS A 87 -4.71 10.94 -5.81
C LYS A 87 -3.98 9.71 -5.28
N VAL A 88 -4.71 8.62 -5.05
CA VAL A 88 -4.10 7.31 -4.75
C VAL A 88 -4.08 6.46 -6.01
N ILE A 89 -2.91 5.92 -6.35
CA ILE A 89 -2.70 5.00 -7.46
C ILE A 89 -2.28 3.65 -6.88
N GLU A 90 -3.03 2.60 -7.21
CA GLU A 90 -2.66 1.22 -6.90
C GLU A 90 -1.54 0.79 -7.85
N GLY A 91 -0.33 0.59 -7.30
CA GLY A 91 0.86 0.28 -8.10
C GLY A 91 1.15 -1.21 -8.22
N MET A 92 0.31 -2.07 -7.61
CA MET A 92 0.48 -3.52 -7.62
C MET A 92 -0.89 -4.21 -7.69
N GLU A 93 -1.00 -5.24 -8.51
CA GLU A 93 -2.13 -6.19 -8.48
C GLU A 93 -1.81 -7.31 -7.47
N VAL A 94 -2.79 -7.68 -6.65
CA VAL A 94 -2.62 -8.77 -5.69
C VAL A 94 -2.93 -10.10 -6.39
N ALA A 95 -1.91 -10.96 -6.52
CA ALA A 95 -2.08 -12.30 -7.08
C ALA A 95 -2.74 -13.27 -6.10
N GLY A 96 -2.58 -13.07 -4.79
CA GLY A 96 -3.02 -14.00 -3.77
C GLY A 96 -2.59 -13.60 -2.36
N PHE A 97 -3.07 -14.34 -1.36
CA PHE A 97 -2.56 -14.28 0.01
C PHE A 97 -1.47 -15.32 0.19
N MET A 98 -0.33 -14.91 0.73
CA MET A 98 0.75 -15.84 1.07
C MET A 98 0.57 -16.31 2.52
N ASN A 99 0.30 -17.59 2.71
CA ASN A 99 0.49 -18.22 4.01
C ASN A 99 1.97 -18.51 4.17
N ALA A 100 2.54 -18.11 5.30
CA ALA A 100 3.91 -18.43 5.67
C ALA A 100 3.96 -18.75 7.17
N LYS A 101 4.67 -19.81 7.53
CA LYS A 101 5.03 -20.10 8.91
C LYS A 101 6.30 -19.34 9.25
N LEU A 102 6.27 -18.57 10.33
CA LEU A 102 7.45 -17.88 10.84
C LEU A 102 8.26 -18.86 11.70
N ARG A 103 9.54 -19.06 11.38
CA ARG A 103 10.49 -19.75 12.25
C ARG A 103 11.55 -18.79 12.78
N PHE A 104 11.63 -18.72 14.10
CA PHE A 104 12.62 -17.94 14.82
C PHE A 104 13.85 -18.79 15.09
N HIS A 105 15.00 -18.28 14.65
CA HIS A 105 16.31 -18.86 14.92
C HIS A 105 17.08 -17.88 15.82
N LEU A 106 17.67 -18.39 16.90
CA LEU A 106 18.53 -17.57 17.77
C LEU A 106 19.89 -17.33 17.08
N PRO A 107 20.52 -16.15 17.23
CA PRO A 107 20.11 -15.00 18.03
C PRO A 107 19.47 -13.90 17.16
N CYS A 108 18.19 -14.04 16.80
CA CYS A 108 17.37 -13.04 16.06
C CYS A 108 17.37 -13.14 14.53
N ASN A 109 17.29 -14.35 13.98
CA ASN A 109 16.94 -14.56 12.58
C ASN A 109 15.49 -15.06 12.45
N VAL A 110 14.73 -14.50 11.52
CA VAL A 110 13.35 -14.90 11.22
C VAL A 110 13.34 -15.42 9.79
N SER A 111 12.95 -16.67 9.63
CA SER A 111 12.78 -17.31 8.33
C SER A 111 11.31 -17.61 8.08
N PHE A 112 10.92 -17.64 6.80
CA PHE A 112 9.59 -18.01 6.37
C PHE A 112 9.63 -19.42 5.80
N GLU A 113 8.78 -20.30 6.31
CA GLU A 113 8.56 -21.65 5.81
C GLU A 113 7.14 -21.79 5.26
N ASP A 114 6.89 -22.84 4.47
CA ASP A 114 5.57 -23.15 3.90
C ASP A 114 4.93 -21.99 3.15
N CYS A 115 5.74 -21.22 2.40
CA CYS A 115 5.28 -20.08 1.60
C CYS A 115 4.42 -20.56 0.43
N LYS A 116 3.10 -20.61 0.64
CA LYS A 116 2.13 -20.93 -0.42
C LYS A 116 1.27 -19.72 -0.71
N ILE A 117 1.28 -19.28 -1.97
CA ILE A 117 0.35 -18.27 -2.47
C ILE A 117 -0.99 -18.98 -2.72
N ILE A 118 -2.02 -18.52 -2.03
CA ILE A 118 -3.41 -18.88 -2.27
C ILE A 118 -3.99 -17.78 -3.18
N PRO A 119 -4.30 -18.08 -4.45
CA PRO A 119 -4.83 -17.07 -5.37
C PRO A 119 -6.12 -16.45 -4.82
N ILE A 120 -6.28 -15.15 -4.99
CA ILE A 120 -7.57 -14.51 -4.76
C ILE A 120 -8.44 -14.84 -5.98
N SER A 121 -9.50 -15.63 -5.78
CA SER A 121 -10.48 -15.86 -6.84
C SER A 121 -11.14 -14.52 -7.19
N LYS A 122 -10.96 -14.06 -8.43
CA LYS A 122 -11.59 -12.83 -8.93
C LYS A 122 -13.11 -12.99 -8.90
N GLN A 123 -13.77 -12.57 -7.81
CA GLN A 123 -15.19 -12.26 -7.88
C GLN A 123 -15.30 -11.00 -8.76
N LYS A 124 -15.99 -11.13 -9.90
CA LYS A 124 -16.34 -10.00 -10.77
C LYS A 124 -16.96 -8.89 -9.90
N LYS A 125 -16.32 -7.72 -9.84
CA LYS A 125 -16.99 -6.48 -9.45
C LYS A 125 -18.07 -6.22 -10.50
N ALA A 126 -19.31 -6.61 -10.20
CA ALA A 126 -20.47 -6.02 -10.86
C ALA A 126 -20.68 -4.65 -10.22
N GLU A 127 -20.41 -3.60 -10.98
CA GLU A 127 -20.98 -2.29 -10.74
C GLU A 127 -22.49 -2.40 -10.95
N GLU A 128 -23.27 -2.31 -9.88
CA GLU A 128 -24.64 -1.81 -9.97
C GLU A 128 -24.65 -0.39 -9.41
N SER A 129 -24.32 0.54 -10.30
CA SER A 129 -24.91 1.87 -10.30
C SER A 129 -26.42 1.72 -10.56
N ASN A 130 -27.25 2.02 -9.57
CA ASN A 130 -28.55 2.63 -9.83
C ASN A 130 -28.85 3.63 -8.72
N ASP A 131 -28.65 4.89 -9.10
CA ASP A 131 -29.20 6.09 -8.49
C ASP A 131 -30.70 6.21 -8.83
N HIS A 132 -31.40 7.03 -8.04
CA HIS A 132 -32.78 7.49 -8.12
C HIS A 132 -33.84 6.56 -7.48
N HIS A 133 -34.71 7.02 -6.57
CA HIS A 133 -35.25 8.37 -6.40
C HIS A 133 -35.89 8.54 -5.01
N SER A 134 -35.66 9.71 -4.40
CA SER A 134 -36.43 10.25 -3.28
C SER A 134 -37.92 10.34 -3.63
N LYS A 135 -38.81 9.82 -2.77
CA LYS A 135 -40.16 10.38 -2.59
C LYS A 135 -40.51 10.39 -1.12
N ALA A 136 -40.34 11.56 -0.52
CA ALA A 136 -41.13 11.98 0.63
C ALA A 136 -42.56 12.33 0.15
N ASP A 137 -43.52 11.81 0.92
CA ASP A 137 -44.78 12.46 1.33
C ASP A 137 -45.83 12.87 0.28
N LYS A 138 -46.99 12.19 0.31
CA LYS A 138 -48.33 12.80 0.17
C LYS A 138 -49.48 11.85 0.58
N ARG A 139 -50.09 12.19 1.73
CA ARG A 139 -51.48 12.00 2.22
C ARG A 139 -52.54 11.34 1.32
N ARG A 140 -53.41 10.54 1.98
CA ARG A 140 -54.82 10.09 1.73
C ARG A 140 -54.88 8.55 1.82
N ALA A 141 -55.76 7.89 2.57
CA ALA A 141 -56.99 8.27 3.27
C ALA A 141 -57.11 7.44 4.57
#